data_AF-A0A4Y2JUI6-F1
#
_entry.id   AF-A0A4Y2JUI6-F1
#
_cell.length_a   1.000
_cell.length_b   1.000
_cell.length_c   1.000
_cell.angle_alpha   90.00
_cell.angle_beta   90.00
_cell.angle_gamma   90.00
#
_symmetry.space_group_name_H-M   'P 1'
#
loop_
_entity.id
_entity.type
_entity.pdbx_description
1 polymer ?
#
loop_
_entity_poly.entity_id
_entity_poly.type
_entity_poly.pdbx_seq_one_letter_code
_entity_poly.pdbx_strand_id
1 'polypeptide(L)'
;MAGNFDIEDEPRSGRPIAVDCEQLKQIIDQDRNDSTLTITLELDVCQKTIVNALKRINLTFQFNRWVPHELTVEDKRKRKAACLALLRDRRKEKILDRIVICDEKWMHYNNTSSKGGWSAPGESAGSVARRALTNKKLLLCIWWDCRGIICKENLKSG
;
A
#
# COMPACT_ATOMS: atom_id res chain seq x y z
N MET A 1 36.49 -7.96 -55.24
CA MET A 1 35.36 -7.82 -54.31
C MET A 1 35.43 -9.01 -53.36
N ALA A 2 35.90 -8.81 -52.14
CA ALA A 2 35.96 -9.87 -51.15
C ALA A 2 34.55 -10.01 -50.54
N GLY A 3 33.94 -11.19 -50.67
CA GLY A 3 32.63 -11.48 -50.10
C GLY A 3 32.73 -11.66 -48.58
N ASN A 4 31.74 -11.16 -47.86
CA ASN A 4 31.62 -11.44 -46.42
C ASN A 4 31.28 -12.92 -46.23
N PHE A 5 32.14 -13.67 -45.53
CA PHE A 5 31.98 -15.10 -45.22
C PHE A 5 31.52 -15.36 -43.78
N ASP A 6 31.09 -14.30 -43.08
CA ASP A 6 30.60 -14.43 -41.72
C ASP A 6 29.23 -15.15 -41.71
N ILE A 7 29.16 -16.23 -40.93
CA ILE A 7 27.97 -17.11 -40.78
C ILE A 7 27.16 -16.71 -39.55
N GLU A 8 27.73 -15.87 -38.68
CA GLU A 8 27.03 -15.36 -37.51
C GLU A 8 25.90 -14.42 -37.94
N ASP A 9 24.68 -14.74 -37.51
CA ASP A 9 23.52 -13.89 -37.73
C ASP A 9 23.76 -12.55 -37.02
N GLU A 10 23.84 -11.45 -37.78
CA GLU A 10 23.86 -10.10 -37.19
C GLU A 10 22.65 -9.93 -36.25
N PRO A 11 22.78 -9.11 -35.18
CA PRO A 11 21.69 -8.87 -34.26
C PRO A 11 20.45 -8.43 -35.03
N ARG A 12 19.46 -9.31 -35.11
CA ARG A 12 18.24 -9.03 -35.85
C ARG A 12 17.63 -7.75 -35.30
N SER A 13 17.39 -6.79 -36.19
CA SER A 13 16.62 -5.59 -35.87
C SER A 13 15.20 -6.02 -35.51
N GLY A 14 14.99 -6.36 -34.24
CA GLY A 14 13.69 -6.80 -33.74
C GLY A 14 12.61 -5.74 -34.00
N ARG A 15 11.35 -6.09 -33.70
CA ARG A 15 10.25 -5.15 -33.84
C ARG A 15 10.56 -3.86 -33.05
N PRO A 16 10.39 -2.66 -33.64
CA PRO A 16 10.62 -1.40 -32.95
C PRO A 16 9.88 -1.37 -31.62
N ILE A 17 10.56 -0.91 -30.57
CA ILE A 17 9.96 -0.72 -29.25
C ILE A 17 8.91 0.38 -29.40
N ALA A 18 7.63 0.01 -29.29
CA ALA A 18 6.51 0.92 -29.54
C ALA A 18 6.33 2.03 -28.48
N VAL A 19 7.08 1.97 -27.36
CA VAL A 19 6.99 2.95 -26.27
C VAL A 19 8.38 3.27 -25.76
N ASP A 20 8.76 4.54 -25.82
CA ASP A 20 9.97 5.02 -25.16
C ASP A 20 9.83 4.86 -23.64
N CYS A 21 10.73 4.07 -23.05
CA CYS A 21 10.72 3.80 -21.63
C CYS A 21 11.10 5.03 -20.80
N GLU A 22 11.84 5.99 -21.37
CA GLU A 22 12.17 7.25 -20.68
C GLU A 22 10.97 8.19 -20.62
N GLN A 23 10.22 8.35 -21.73
CA GLN A 23 8.96 9.08 -21.73
C GLN A 23 7.95 8.49 -20.73
N LEU A 24 7.85 7.16 -20.68
CA LEU A 24 6.95 6.49 -19.73
C LEU A 24 7.35 6.74 -18.27
N LYS A 25 8.65 6.79 -17.95
CA LYS A 25 9.12 7.15 -16.61
C LYS A 25 8.76 8.58 -16.26
N GLN A 26 8.93 9.52 -17.20
CA GLN A 26 8.59 10.93 -16.97
C GLN A 26 7.12 11.12 -16.64
N ILE A 27 6.21 10.44 -17.33
CA ILE A 27 4.77 10.49 -17.05
C ILE A 27 4.48 9.98 -15.64
N ILE A 28 5.09 8.86 -15.24
CA ILE A 28 4.88 8.27 -13.90
C ILE A 28 5.50 9.12 -12.78
N ASP A 29 6.62 9.81 -13.05
CA ASP A 29 7.23 10.73 -12.09
C ASP A 29 6.41 12.01 -11.90
N GLN A 30 5.57 12.39 -12.87
CA GLN A 30 4.62 13.49 -12.74
C GLN A 30 3.42 13.10 -11.86
N ASP A 31 2.76 11.99 -12.15
CA ASP A 31 1.74 11.41 -11.27
C ASP A 31 1.84 9.88 -11.18
N ARG A 32 2.23 9.40 -10.01
CA ARG A 32 2.41 7.97 -9.74
C ARG A 32 1.09 7.20 -9.62
N ASN A 33 -0.04 7.90 -9.52
CA ASN A 33 -1.37 7.30 -9.36
C ASN A 33 -2.11 7.16 -10.68
N ASP A 34 -1.50 7.56 -11.80
CA ASP A 34 -2.17 7.53 -13.09
C ASP A 34 -2.57 6.12 -13.52
N SER A 35 -3.76 6.06 -14.10
CA SER A 35 -4.28 4.80 -14.61
C SER A 35 -3.57 4.43 -15.91
N THR A 36 -3.42 3.14 -16.18
CA THR A 36 -2.89 2.67 -17.46
C THR A 36 -3.73 3.19 -18.64
N LEU A 37 -5.03 3.46 -18.43
CA LEU A 37 -5.90 4.02 -19.47
C LEU A 37 -5.53 5.49 -19.79
N THR A 38 -5.24 6.29 -18.77
CA THR A 38 -4.80 7.69 -18.94
C THR A 38 -3.53 7.74 -19.77
N ILE A 39 -2.54 6.92 -19.39
CA ILE A 39 -1.25 6.82 -20.08
C ILE A 39 -1.41 6.34 -21.53
N THR A 40 -2.36 5.44 -21.80
CA THR A 40 -2.61 4.98 -23.18
C THR A 40 -3.18 6.07 -24.08
N LEU A 41 -4.01 6.96 -23.54
CA LEU A 41 -4.58 8.08 -24.28
C LEU A 41 -3.53 9.17 -24.56
N GLU A 42 -2.65 9.41 -23.60
CA GLU A 42 -1.56 10.39 -23.74
C GLU A 42 -0.51 9.94 -24.75
N LEU A 43 -0.13 8.66 -24.74
CA LEU A 43 0.89 8.12 -25.63
C LEU A 43 0.33 7.59 -26.96
N ASP A 44 -1.00 7.53 -27.12
CA ASP A 44 -1.69 6.88 -28.25
C ASP A 44 -1.21 5.45 -28.52
N VAL A 45 -1.03 4.67 -27.44
CA VAL A 45 -0.54 3.29 -27.51
C VAL A 45 -1.52 2.34 -26.84
N CYS A 46 -1.65 1.12 -27.37
CA CYS A 46 -2.52 0.12 -26.77
C CYS A 46 -2.11 -0.26 -25.33
N GLN A 47 -3.11 -0.47 -24.47
CA GLN A 47 -2.93 -0.78 -23.03
C GLN A 47 -1.97 -1.93 -22.76
N LYS A 48 -2.02 -2.99 -23.58
CA LYS A 48 -1.14 -4.15 -23.44
C LYS A 48 0.34 -3.78 -23.57
N THR A 49 0.66 -2.84 -24.46
CA THR A 49 2.03 -2.37 -24.66
C THR A 49 2.51 -1.54 -23.49
N ILE A 50 1.66 -0.67 -22.92
CA ILE A 50 1.99 0.08 -21.69
C ILE A 50 2.21 -0.87 -20.51
N VAL A 51 1.34 -1.86 -20.29
CA VAL A 51 1.52 -2.86 -19.21
C VAL A 51 2.84 -3.62 -19.38
N ASN A 52 3.20 -3.99 -20.61
CA ASN A 52 4.47 -4.66 -20.88
C ASN A 52 5.68 -3.73 -20.68
N ALA A 53 5.57 -2.46 -21.07
CA ALA A 53 6.60 -1.46 -20.85
C ALA A 53 6.83 -1.19 -19.36
N LEU A 54 5.75 -1.04 -18.56
CA LEU A 54 5.81 -0.91 -17.09
C LEU A 54 6.56 -2.08 -16.44
N LYS A 55 6.29 -3.32 -16.89
CA LYS A 55 7.01 -4.50 -16.42
C LYS A 55 8.50 -4.46 -16.78
N ARG A 56 8.86 -3.97 -17.97
CA ARG A 56 10.26 -3.84 -18.40
C ARG A 56 11.04 -2.83 -17.56
N ILE A 57 10.39 -1.77 -17.08
CA ILE A 57 10.99 -0.77 -16.17
C ILE A 57 10.82 -1.13 -14.69
N ASN A 58 10.43 -2.37 -14.37
CA ASN A 58 10.23 -2.89 -13.01
C ASN A 58 9.22 -2.10 -12.16
N LEU A 59 8.20 -1.51 -12.80
CA LEU A 59 7.10 -0.86 -12.11
C LEU A 59 5.88 -1.78 -12.05
N THR A 60 5.35 -1.93 -10.84
CA THR A 60 4.13 -2.67 -10.56
C THR A 60 3.14 -1.75 -9.87
N PHE A 61 1.87 -1.84 -10.26
CA PHE A 61 0.81 -1.13 -9.56
C PHE A 61 0.66 -1.65 -8.14
N GLN A 62 0.65 -0.74 -7.17
CA GLN A 62 0.40 -1.03 -5.76
C GLN A 62 -0.65 -0.06 -5.25
N PHE A 63 -1.53 -0.54 -4.36
CA PHE A 63 -2.47 0.34 -3.69
C PHE A 63 -1.74 1.25 -2.73
N ASN A 64 -2.09 2.54 -2.76
CA ASN A 64 -1.62 3.49 -1.76
C ASN A 64 -2.07 3.04 -0.37
N ARG A 65 -1.18 3.21 0.60
CA ARG A 65 -1.47 2.91 1.99
C ARG A 65 -2.33 4.03 2.58
N TRP A 66 -3.42 3.66 3.23
CA TRP A 66 -4.17 4.57 4.08
C TRP A 66 -3.30 5.06 5.23
N VAL A 67 -3.12 6.37 5.30
CA VAL A 67 -2.50 7.06 6.44
C VAL A 67 -3.62 7.72 7.27
N PRO A 68 -3.55 7.68 8.61
CA PRO A 68 -4.65 8.19 9.44
C PRO A 68 -4.94 9.67 9.17
N HIS A 69 -3.91 10.51 9.19
CA HIS A 69 -4.04 11.97 9.10
C HIS A 69 -2.92 12.54 8.23
N GLU A 70 -3.22 13.64 7.54
CA GLU A 70 -2.22 14.46 6.88
C GLU A 70 -1.49 15.32 7.92
N LEU A 71 -0.18 15.13 8.07
CA LEU A 71 0.61 15.81 9.09
C LEU A 71 1.17 17.13 8.55
N THR A 72 1.02 18.19 9.34
CA THR A 72 1.69 19.47 9.05
C THR A 72 3.21 19.36 9.22
N VAL A 73 3.96 20.33 8.68
CA VAL A 73 5.42 20.39 8.84
C VAL A 73 5.81 20.46 10.33
N GLU A 74 5.05 21.19 11.13
CA GLU A 74 5.28 21.32 12.56
C GLU A 74 4.98 20.01 13.31
N ASP A 75 3.92 19.29 12.96
CA ASP A 75 3.63 17.96 13.54
C ASP A 75 4.75 16.97 13.24
N LYS A 76 5.26 16.98 12.00
CA LYS A 76 6.41 16.14 11.61
C LYS A 76 7.65 16.48 12.45
N ARG A 77 7.92 17.78 12.66
CA ARG A 77 9.05 18.26 13.47
C ARG A 77 8.90 17.82 14.94
N LYS A 78 7.73 18.05 15.55
CA LYS A 78 7.43 17.65 16.93
C LYS A 78 7.56 16.14 17.13
N ARG A 79 6.97 15.34 16.23
CA ARG A 79 7.08 13.88 16.25
C ARG A 79 8.53 13.41 16.12
N LYS A 80 9.30 13.98 15.19
CA LYS A 80 10.73 13.64 15.03
C LYS A 80 11.54 13.98 16.29
N ALA A 81 11.33 15.16 16.87
CA ALA A 81 12.01 15.58 18.09
C ALA A 81 11.70 14.65 19.27
N ALA A 82 10.42 14.33 19.49
CA ALA A 82 10.00 13.39 20.53
C ALA A 82 10.62 12.00 20.33
N CYS A 83 10.59 11.45 19.11
CA CYS A 83 11.23 10.17 18.81
C CYS A 83 12.74 10.18 19.09
N LEU A 84 13.45 11.26 18.71
CA LEU A 84 14.88 11.37 18.96
C LEU A 84 15.22 11.47 20.45
N ALA A 85 14.39 12.17 21.25
CA ALA A 85 14.55 12.21 22.69
C ALA A 85 14.37 10.82 23.31
N LEU A 86 13.25 10.14 23.01
CA LEU A 86 12.97 8.79 23.50
C LEU A 86 14.05 7.77 23.10
N LEU A 87 14.61 7.88 21.88
CA LEU A 87 15.71 7.03 21.42
C LEU A 87 17.01 7.25 22.20
N ARG A 88 17.30 8.48 22.62
CA ARG A 88 18.48 8.78 23.46
C ARG A 88 18.32 8.18 24.85
N ASP A 89 17.13 8.28 25.43
CA ASP A 89 16.87 7.80 26.78
C ASP A 89 16.83 6.27 26.84
N ARG A 90 16.26 5.61 25.82
CA ARG A 90 16.31 4.15 25.67
C ARG A 90 17.74 3.59 25.65
N ARG A 91 18.72 4.34 25.14
CA ARG A 91 20.12 3.87 25.12
C ARG A 91 20.78 3.87 26.50
N LYS A 92 20.25 4.64 27.44
CA LYS A 92 20.80 4.79 28.79
C LYS A 92 20.15 3.84 29.80
N GLU A 93 18.88 3.50 29.61
CA GLU A 93 18.10 2.71 30.57
C GLU A 93 17.14 1.72 29.89
N LYS A 94 16.74 0.67 30.60
CA LYS A 94 15.67 -0.26 30.18
C LYS A 94 14.27 0.34 30.36
N ILE A 95 14.05 1.54 29.83
CA ILE A 95 12.80 2.30 30.02
C ILE A 95 11.60 1.52 29.48
N LEU A 96 11.78 0.77 28.38
CA LEU A 96 10.71 -0.02 27.76
C LEU A 96 10.08 -1.04 28.71
N ASP A 97 10.86 -1.60 29.64
CA ASP A 97 10.38 -2.61 30.59
C ASP A 97 9.45 -2.00 31.67
N ARG A 98 9.42 -0.67 31.77
CA ARG A 98 8.65 0.09 32.77
C ARG A 98 7.45 0.82 32.17
N ILE A 99 7.29 0.80 30.84
CA ILE A 99 6.19 1.50 30.18
C ILE A 99 4.94 0.62 30.21
N VAL A 100 3.86 1.17 30.76
CA VAL A 100 2.49 0.68 30.59
C VAL A 100 1.80 1.58 29.58
N ILE A 101 1.21 1.01 28.54
CA ILE A 101 0.46 1.72 27.50
C ILE A 101 -1.02 1.43 27.70
N CYS A 102 -1.87 2.41 27.39
CA CYS A 102 -3.32 2.29 27.33
C CYS A 102 -3.83 2.71 25.96
N ASP A 103 -4.84 2.00 25.44
CA ASP A 103 -5.62 2.45 24.31
C ASP A 103 -7.08 2.01 24.44
N GLU A 104 -7.97 2.73 23.77
CA GLU A 104 -9.42 2.49 23.79
C GLU A 104 -9.93 2.22 22.38
N LYS A 105 -10.69 1.14 22.21
CA LYS A 105 -11.22 0.73 20.92
C LYS A 105 -12.70 0.43 20.95
N TRP A 106 -13.45 1.08 20.08
CA TRP A 106 -14.84 0.71 19.80
C TRP A 106 -14.90 -0.60 19.02
N MET A 107 -15.60 -1.58 19.59
CA MET A 107 -15.89 -2.88 19.01
C MET A 107 -17.37 -2.96 18.65
N HIS A 108 -17.66 -3.13 17.37
CA HIS A 108 -19.02 -3.33 16.88
C HIS A 108 -19.38 -4.81 16.93
N TYR A 109 -20.60 -5.13 17.39
CA TYR A 109 -21.09 -6.51 17.44
C TYR A 109 -21.16 -7.16 16.06
N ASN A 110 -21.49 -6.36 15.05
CA ASN A 110 -21.60 -6.80 13.67
C ASN A 110 -20.54 -6.11 12.81
N ASN A 111 -19.38 -6.74 12.69
CA ASN A 111 -18.27 -6.30 11.85
C ASN A 111 -18.12 -7.25 10.64
N THR A 112 -19.11 -7.23 9.75
CA THR A 112 -19.02 -8.00 8.49
C THR A 112 -18.04 -7.31 7.54
N SER A 113 -16.84 -7.90 7.39
CA SER A 113 -15.95 -7.58 6.28
C SER A 113 -16.38 -8.31 5.00
N SER A 114 -16.05 -7.75 3.84
CA SER A 114 -16.16 -8.49 2.59
C SER A 114 -15.24 -9.72 2.66
N LYS A 115 -15.83 -10.92 2.56
CA LYS A 115 -15.05 -12.15 2.42
C LYS A 115 -14.81 -12.38 0.92
N GLY A 116 -13.54 -12.54 0.54
CA GLY A 116 -13.19 -13.01 -0.80
C GLY A 116 -13.64 -14.46 -0.97
N GLY A 117 -14.13 -14.78 -2.17
CA GLY A 117 -14.46 -16.14 -2.59
C GLY A 117 -13.77 -16.46 -3.92
N TRP A 118 -13.56 -17.75 -4.17
CA TRP A 118 -13.09 -18.23 -5.48
C TRP A 118 -14.32 -18.41 -6.39
N SER A 119 -14.23 -17.93 -7.62
CA SER A 119 -15.27 -18.10 -8.65
C SER A 119 -14.62 -18.40 -10.00
N ALA A 120 -15.29 -19.19 -10.84
CA ALA A 120 -14.76 -19.50 -12.16
C ALA A 120 -14.79 -18.27 -13.09
N PRO A 121 -13.96 -18.23 -14.15
CA PRO A 121 -14.00 -17.14 -15.13
C PRO A 121 -15.39 -17.02 -15.76
N GLY A 122 -16.05 -15.87 -15.58
CA GLY A 122 -17.40 -15.60 -16.10
C GLY A 122 -18.54 -15.82 -15.10
N GLU A 123 -18.28 -16.40 -13.93
CA GLU A 123 -19.26 -16.48 -12.84
C GLU A 123 -19.32 -15.18 -12.05
N SER A 124 -20.53 -14.78 -11.62
CA SER A 124 -20.68 -13.65 -10.71
C SER A 124 -20.15 -14.01 -9.33
N ALA A 125 -19.42 -13.07 -8.71
CA ALA A 125 -19.01 -13.23 -7.33
C ALA A 125 -20.26 -13.35 -6.43
N GLY A 126 -20.22 -14.29 -5.49
CA GLY A 126 -21.28 -14.43 -4.49
C GLY A 126 -21.48 -13.11 -3.73
N SER A 127 -22.73 -12.68 -3.57
CA SER A 127 -23.02 -11.45 -2.84
C SER A 127 -23.13 -11.74 -1.34
N VAL A 128 -22.36 -10.98 -0.55
CA VAL A 128 -22.55 -10.93 0.91
C VAL A 128 -23.37 -9.70 1.21
N ALA A 129 -24.58 -9.88 1.72
CA ALA A 129 -25.41 -8.76 2.17
C ALA A 129 -24.65 -7.94 3.21
N ARG A 130 -24.39 -6.66 2.91
CA ARG A 130 -23.83 -5.73 3.88
C ARG A 130 -24.86 -5.55 4.99
N ARG A 131 -24.58 -6.11 6.16
CA ARG A 131 -25.45 -5.90 7.32
C ARG A 131 -25.19 -4.48 7.86
N ALA A 132 -26.26 -3.77 8.21
CA ALA A 132 -26.12 -2.48 8.87
C ALA A 132 -25.25 -2.62 10.13
N LEU A 133 -24.35 -1.66 10.34
CA LEU A 133 -23.65 -1.53 11.62
C LEU A 133 -24.73 -1.36 12.69
N THR A 134 -24.84 -2.33 13.60
CA THR A 134 -25.74 -2.20 14.74
C THR A 134 -25.23 -1.06 15.62
N ASN A 135 -26.12 -0.20 16.11
CA ASN A 135 -25.76 0.85 17.08
C ASN A 135 -25.17 0.27 18.38
N LYS A 136 -25.35 -1.03 18.64
CA LYS A 136 -24.68 -1.75 19.71
C LYS A 136 -23.17 -1.80 19.45
N LYS A 137 -22.42 -1.11 20.32
CA LYS A 137 -20.97 -1.08 20.36
C LYS A 137 -20.49 -1.22 21.81
N LEU A 138 -19.31 -1.79 21.98
CA LEU A 138 -18.59 -1.87 23.26
C LEU A 138 -17.31 -1.05 23.14
N LEU A 139 -17.01 -0.22 24.14
CA LEU A 139 -15.69 0.40 24.25
C LEU A 139 -14.82 -0.53 25.07
N LEU A 140 -13.75 -1.03 24.46
CA LEU A 140 -12.75 -1.85 25.11
C LEU A 140 -11.56 -0.97 25.47
N CYS A 141 -11.29 -0.79 26.76
CA CYS A 141 -10.10 -0.12 27.26
C CYS A 141 -9.10 -1.20 27.70
N ILE A 142 -7.87 -1.16 27.19
CA ILE A 142 -6.82 -2.15 27.52
C ILE A 142 -5.58 -1.42 28.00
N TRP A 143 -5.00 -1.91 29.09
CA TRP A 143 -3.69 -1.52 29.59
C TRP A 143 -2.73 -2.70 29.48
N TRP A 144 -1.54 -2.49 28.91
CA TRP A 144 -0.54 -3.54 28.75
C TRP A 144 0.88 -3.01 28.84
N ASP A 145 1.81 -3.87 29.22
CA ASP A 145 3.26 -3.62 29.24
C ASP A 145 4.01 -4.62 28.35
N CYS A 146 5.33 -4.67 28.47
CA CYS A 146 6.18 -5.63 27.76
C CYS A 146 5.95 -7.11 28.15
N ARG A 147 5.25 -7.38 29.26
CA ARG A 147 4.97 -8.72 29.79
C ARG A 147 3.57 -9.21 29.43
N GLY A 148 2.64 -8.30 29.15
CA GLY A 148 1.32 -8.64 28.65
C GLY A 148 0.24 -7.66 29.08
N ILE A 149 -1.01 -8.13 29.00
CA ILE A 149 -2.19 -7.35 29.39
C ILE A 149 -2.25 -7.27 30.92
N ILE A 150 -2.32 -6.06 31.44
CA ILE A 150 -2.45 -5.77 32.88
C ILE A 150 -3.93 -5.67 33.26
N CYS A 151 -4.71 -4.93 32.47
CA CYS A 151 -6.13 -4.70 32.75
C CYS A 151 -6.92 -4.62 31.44
N LYS A 152 -8.18 -5.05 31.49
CA LYS A 152 -9.16 -4.87 30.41
C LYS A 152 -10.51 -4.47 31.01
N GLU A 153 -11.12 -3.45 30.43
CA GLU A 153 -12.44 -2.98 30.84
C GLU A 153 -13.35 -2.86 29.61
N ASN A 154 -14.63 -3.24 29.77
CA ASN A 154 -15.64 -3.16 28.73
C ASN A 154 -16.76 -2.23 29.16
N LEU A 155 -16.91 -1.11 28.46
CA LEU A 155 -17.99 -0.16 28.68
C LEU A 155 -19.07 -0.38 27.61
N LYS A 156 -20.32 -0.53 28.05
CA LYS A 156 -21.46 -0.67 27.14
C LYS A 156 -21.84 0.72 26.61
N SER A 157 -22.13 0.82 25.32
CA SER A 157 -22.85 1.99 24.80
C SER A 157 -24.24 2.05 25.45
N GLY A 158 -24.59 3.22 25.99
CA GLY A 158 -25.98 3.57 26.32
C GLY A 158 -26.84 3.63 25.06
#